data_AF-A0A7Y5JW69-F1
#
_entry.id   AF-A0A7Y5JW69-F1
#
_cell.length_a   1.000
_cell.length_b   1.000
_cell.length_c   1.000
_cell.angle_alpha   90.00
_cell.angle_beta   90.00
_cell.angle_gamma   90.00
#
_symmetry.space_group_name_H-M   'P 1'
#
loop_
_entity.id
_entity.type
_entity.pdbx_description
1 polymer ?
#
loop_
_entity_poly.entity_id
_entity_poly.type
_entity_poly.pdbx_seq_one_letter_code
_entity_poly.pdbx_strand_id
1 'polypeptide(L)'
;VLPPAVAGERAAYFRAISRSEAEWPLVEAVCRVVVDGEGRVSNCGLAIGGVAPTPLRLSAVESLLVGSSLDDETLSSAATAAADGANPLPETGYKVQLVAATVREVLERVRG
;
A
#
# COMPACT_ATOMS: atom_id res chain seq x y z
N VAL A 1 18.50 -8.67 -11.62
CA VAL A 1 17.41 -9.53 -12.14
C VAL A 1 16.41 -9.70 -11.01
N LEU A 2 15.10 -9.51 -11.26
CA LEU A 2 14.07 -9.79 -10.26
C LEU A 2 13.83 -11.31 -10.18
N PRO A 3 13.61 -11.88 -8.99
CA PRO A 3 13.25 -13.28 -8.87
C PRO A 3 11.91 -13.55 -9.55
N PRO A 4 11.67 -14.79 -10.02
CA PRO A 4 10.35 -15.16 -10.52
C PRO A 4 9.30 -15.05 -9.39
N ALA A 5 8.09 -14.68 -9.76
CA ALA A 5 6.95 -14.68 -8.85
C ALA A 5 6.69 -16.10 -8.32
N VAL A 6 6.30 -16.20 -7.05
CA VAL A 6 5.84 -17.48 -6.47
C VAL A 6 4.36 -17.72 -6.76
N ALA A 7 3.88 -18.95 -6.56
CA ALA A 7 2.48 -19.27 -6.72
C ALA A 7 1.59 -18.40 -5.80
N GLY A 8 0.52 -17.82 -6.35
CA GLY A 8 -0.38 -16.92 -5.63
C GLY A 8 0.17 -15.52 -5.39
N GLU A 9 1.37 -15.19 -5.89
CA GLU A 9 1.93 -13.83 -5.77
C GLU A 9 1.18 -12.84 -6.66
N ARG A 10 0.86 -11.68 -6.08
CA ARG A 10 0.23 -10.54 -6.74
C ARG A 10 0.97 -9.29 -6.34
N ALA A 11 1.18 -8.38 -7.28
CA ALA A 11 1.83 -7.10 -7.00
C ALA A 11 1.15 -5.98 -7.75
N ALA A 12 1.05 -4.82 -7.11
CA ALA A 12 0.53 -3.62 -7.72
C ALA A 12 1.33 -2.41 -7.27
N TYR A 13 1.29 -1.39 -8.12
CA TYR A 13 1.81 -0.07 -7.86
C TYR A 13 0.73 0.96 -8.17
N PHE A 14 0.63 1.99 -7.33
CA PHE A 14 -0.22 3.13 -7.57
C PHE A 14 0.50 4.42 -7.19
N ARG A 15 0.32 5.46 -8.00
CA ARG A 15 0.81 6.80 -7.76
C ARG A 15 -0.32 7.80 -7.84
N ALA A 16 -0.50 8.57 -6.78
CA ALA A 16 -1.37 9.73 -6.77
C ALA A 16 -0.59 10.93 -7.32
N ILE A 17 -1.12 11.54 -8.37
CA ILE A 17 -0.51 12.64 -9.12
C ILE A 17 -1.54 13.75 -9.34
N SER A 18 -1.09 15.01 -9.35
CA SER A 18 -1.95 16.18 -9.59
C SER A 18 -2.28 16.37 -11.07
N ARG A 19 -1.44 15.82 -11.96
CA ARG A 19 -1.63 15.81 -13.41
C ARG A 19 -1.29 14.44 -13.99
N SER A 20 -1.93 14.08 -15.11
CA SER A 20 -1.85 12.74 -15.70
C SER A 20 -0.48 12.38 -16.30
N GLU A 21 0.31 13.36 -16.73
CA GLU A 21 1.55 13.12 -17.48
C GLU A 21 2.80 13.70 -16.81
N ALA A 22 3.90 12.94 -16.88
CA ALA A 22 5.25 13.34 -16.50
C ALA A 22 5.34 14.06 -15.13
N GLU A 23 4.83 13.44 -14.07
CA GLU A 23 4.86 14.00 -12.71
C GLU A 23 5.43 13.02 -11.70
N TRP A 24 6.07 13.57 -10.67
CA TRP A 24 6.43 12.87 -9.45
C TRP A 24 5.19 12.59 -8.60
N PRO A 25 5.12 11.45 -7.89
CA PRO A 25 4.00 11.15 -7.03
C PRO A 25 3.90 12.15 -5.87
N LEU A 26 2.68 12.63 -5.61
CA LEU A 26 2.37 13.31 -4.35
C LEU A 26 2.46 12.30 -3.19
N VAL A 27 1.93 11.09 -3.43
CA VAL A 27 2.10 9.86 -2.65
C VAL A 27 2.10 8.69 -3.63
N GLU A 28 2.91 7.68 -3.39
CA GLU A 28 2.88 6.41 -4.12
C GLU A 28 2.85 5.25 -3.14
N ALA A 29 2.32 4.11 -3.59
CA ALA A 29 2.32 2.87 -2.85
C ALA A 29 2.66 1.71 -3.78
N VAL A 30 3.42 0.75 -3.25
CA VAL A 30 3.67 -0.54 -3.88
C VAL A 30 3.32 -1.63 -2.89
N CYS A 31 2.53 -2.60 -3.34
CA CYS A 31 2.13 -3.75 -2.54
C CYS A 31 2.46 -5.04 -3.29
N ARG A 32 3.01 -6.01 -2.56
CA ARG A 32 3.16 -7.40 -2.97
C ARG A 32 2.50 -8.27 -1.92
N VAL A 33 1.65 -9.19 -2.34
CA VAL A 33 1.05 -10.20 -1.47
C VAL A 33 1.23 -11.59 -2.07
N VAL A 34 1.26 -12.60 -1.22
CA VAL A 34 1.12 -14.00 -1.64
C VAL A 34 -0.17 -14.53 -1.02
N VAL A 35 -1.12 -14.91 -1.85
CA VAL A 35 -2.40 -15.48 -1.41
C VAL A 35 -2.32 -17.00 -1.49
N ASP A 36 -2.62 -17.68 -0.38
CA ASP A 36 -2.61 -19.14 -0.30
C ASP A 36 -3.87 -19.78 -0.92
N GLY A 37 -3.93 -21.11 -0.87
CA GLY A 37 -5.07 -21.88 -1.41
C GLY A 37 -6.39 -21.67 -0.67
N GLU A 38 -6.38 -21.08 0.53
CA GLU A 38 -7.57 -20.74 1.31
C GLU A 38 -8.03 -19.29 1.07
N GLY A 39 -7.32 -18.54 0.21
CA GLY A 39 -7.63 -17.14 -0.06
C GLY A 39 -7.09 -16.16 0.99
N ARG A 40 -6.15 -16.59 1.84
CA ARG A 40 -5.54 -15.75 2.88
C ARG A 40 -4.17 -15.25 2.47
N VAL A 41 -3.79 -14.08 2.96
CA VAL A 41 -2.44 -13.53 2.71
C VAL A 41 -1.42 -14.27 3.58
N SER A 42 -0.52 -15.02 2.95
CA SER A 42 0.58 -15.72 3.62
C SER A 42 1.85 -14.89 3.73
N ASN A 43 2.01 -13.87 2.87
CA ASN A 43 3.14 -12.94 2.88
C ASN A 43 2.69 -11.58 2.34
N CYS A 44 3.14 -10.49 2.96
CA CYS A 44 2.85 -9.13 2.52
C CYS A 44 4.12 -8.26 2.57
N GLY A 45 4.32 -7.47 1.53
CA GLY A 45 5.26 -6.36 1.48
C GLY A 45 4.55 -5.10 0.99
N LEU A 46 4.52 -4.04 1.80
CA LEU A 46 3.84 -2.78 1.48
C LEU A 46 4.77 -1.62 1.83
N ALA A 47 4.98 -0.74 0.86
CA ALA A 47 5.75 0.48 1.07
C ALA A 47 5.08 1.68 0.40
N ILE A 48 5.31 2.86 0.97
CA ILE A 48 4.86 4.15 0.45
C ILE A 48 6.03 5.08 0.16
N GLY A 49 5.86 5.96 -0.82
CA GLY A 49 6.81 6.98 -1.23
C GLY A 49 6.17 8.36 -1.35
N GLY A 50 6.99 9.39 -1.57
CA GLY A 50 6.53 10.79 -1.68
C GLY A 50 6.16 11.47 -0.36
N VAL A 51 6.34 10.79 0.78
CA VAL A 51 5.97 11.30 2.13
C VAL A 51 7.16 11.45 3.09
N ALA A 52 8.33 10.96 2.70
CA ALA A 52 9.57 11.01 3.48
C ALA A 52 10.80 11.03 2.55
N PRO A 53 12.01 11.34 3.04
CA PRO A 53 13.24 11.32 2.23
C PRO A 53 13.59 9.95 1.65
N THR A 54 13.09 8.87 2.26
CA THR A 54 13.23 7.49 1.79
C THR A 54 11.87 6.80 1.75
N PRO A 55 11.67 5.77 0.90
CA PRO A 55 10.47 4.95 0.95
C PRO A 55 10.27 4.38 2.37
N LEU A 56 9.03 4.42 2.85
CA LEU A 56 8.65 3.90 4.16
C LEU A 56 7.94 2.56 3.98
N ARG A 57 8.47 1.53 4.64
CA ARG A 57 7.81 0.23 4.71
C ARG A 57 6.77 0.24 5.83
N LEU A 58 5.55 -0.20 5.52
CA LEU A 58 4.41 -0.18 6.42
C LEU A 58 4.25 -1.51 7.16
N SER A 59 5.24 -1.91 7.96
CA SER A 59 5.25 -3.24 8.60
C SER A 59 4.07 -3.51 9.54
N ALA A 60 3.50 -2.47 10.16
CA ALA A 60 2.27 -2.60 10.95
C ALA A 60 1.08 -3.02 10.07
N VAL A 61 0.94 -2.41 8.89
CA VAL A 61 -0.10 -2.75 7.91
C VAL A 61 0.15 -4.13 7.29
N GLU A 62 1.40 -4.46 6.97
CA GLU A 62 1.77 -5.81 6.52
C GLU A 62 1.31 -6.88 7.51
N SER A 63 1.48 -6.61 8.82
CA SER A 63 1.09 -7.54 9.89
C SER A 63 -0.43 -7.69 10.03
N LEU A 64 -1.21 -6.64 9.75
CA LEU A 64 -2.68 -6.71 9.72
C LEU A 64 -3.20 -7.56 8.55
N LEU A 65 -2.48 -7.53 7.42
CA LEU A 65 -2.87 -8.25 6.22
C LEU A 65 -2.52 -9.74 6.30
N VAL A 66 -1.35 -10.10 6.85
CA VAL A 66 -0.94 -11.51 6.96
C VAL A 66 -1.95 -12.30 7.82
N GLY A 67 -2.45 -13.41 7.27
CA GLY A 67 -3.49 -14.26 7.86
C GLY A 67 -4.93 -13.83 7.51
N SER A 68 -5.12 -12.64 6.95
CA SER A 68 -6.43 -12.07 6.61
C SER A 68 -6.80 -12.34 5.15
N SER A 69 -8.10 -12.30 4.86
CA SER A 69 -8.63 -12.19 3.49
C SER A 69 -8.50 -10.75 3.00
N LEU A 70 -8.41 -10.55 1.69
CA LEU A 70 -8.44 -9.20 1.09
C LEU A 70 -9.89 -8.72 0.90
N ASP A 71 -10.71 -8.72 1.94
CA ASP A 71 -12.09 -8.20 1.90
C ASP A 71 -12.16 -6.69 2.19
N ASP A 72 -13.29 -6.06 1.90
CA ASP A 72 -13.44 -4.60 2.04
C ASP A 72 -13.16 -4.08 3.46
N GLU A 73 -13.53 -4.83 4.49
CA GLU A 73 -13.29 -4.48 5.89
C GLU A 73 -11.79 -4.49 6.21
N THR A 74 -11.09 -5.55 5.80
CA THR A 74 -9.65 -5.67 5.96
C THR A 74 -8.93 -4.56 5.20
N LEU A 75 -9.32 -4.29 3.94
CA LEU A 75 -8.68 -3.26 3.13
C LEU A 75 -8.91 -1.85 3.70
N SER A 76 -10.11 -1.57 4.24
CA SER A 76 -10.42 -0.30 4.90
C SER A 76 -9.62 -0.10 6.18
N SER A 77 -9.50 -1.15 7.00
CA SER A 77 -8.72 -1.13 8.25
C SER A 77 -7.23 -0.93 7.96
N ALA A 78 -6.68 -1.67 6.99
CA ALA A 78 -5.30 -1.54 6.55
C ALA A 78 -4.99 -0.14 5.99
N ALA A 79 -5.90 0.43 5.19
CA ALA A 79 -5.75 1.77 4.65
C ALA A 79 -5.78 2.85 5.74
N THR A 80 -6.65 2.70 6.75
CA THR A 80 -6.71 3.63 7.89
C THR A 80 -5.39 3.58 8.68
N ALA A 81 -4.91 2.38 9.00
CA ALA A 81 -3.68 2.17 9.75
C ALA A 81 -2.42 2.66 9.00
N ALA A 82 -2.47 2.81 7.67
CA ALA A 82 -1.33 3.29 6.88
C ALA A 82 -0.91 4.72 7.19
N ALA A 83 -1.81 5.54 7.75
CA ALA A 83 -1.54 6.91 8.14
C ALA A 83 -1.21 7.06 9.64
N ASP A 84 -1.23 5.96 10.41
CA ASP A 84 -0.93 6.00 11.84
C ASP A 84 0.51 6.45 12.09
N GLY A 85 0.66 7.42 12.99
CA GLY A 85 1.96 8.03 13.29
C GLY A 85 2.45 9.05 12.26
N ALA A 86 1.62 9.42 11.26
CA ALA A 86 1.95 10.50 10.35
C ALA A 86 2.15 11.83 11.10
N ASN A 87 3.27 12.49 10.85
CA ASN A 87 3.61 13.80 11.41
C ASN A 87 3.88 14.80 10.26
N PRO A 88 2.83 15.35 9.64
CA PRO A 88 2.98 16.22 8.48
C PRO A 88 3.66 17.54 8.85
N LEU A 89 4.49 18.04 7.95
CA LEU A 89 5.01 19.41 7.99
C LEU A 89 3.89 20.41 7.64
N PRO A 90 4.08 21.72 7.93
CA PRO A 90 3.20 22.76 7.40
C PRO A 90 2.91 22.54 5.92
N GLU A 91 1.66 22.77 5.51
CA GLU A 91 1.17 22.63 4.13
C GLU A 91 1.12 21.19 3.56
N THR A 92 1.63 20.17 4.28
CA THR A 92 1.58 18.76 3.82
C THR A 92 0.47 17.93 4.46
N GLY A 93 -0.42 18.54 5.25
CA GLY A 93 -1.50 17.83 5.95
C GLY A 93 -2.42 17.02 5.04
N TYR A 94 -2.63 17.47 3.79
CA TYR A 94 -3.43 16.75 2.80
C TYR A 94 -2.85 15.36 2.46
N LYS A 95 -1.54 15.17 2.62
CA LYS A 95 -0.89 13.89 2.31
C LYS A 95 -1.31 12.77 3.26
N VAL A 96 -1.77 13.08 4.48
CA VAL A 96 -2.22 12.07 5.45
C VAL A 96 -3.43 11.30 4.90
N GLN A 97 -4.43 12.02 4.39
CA GLN A 97 -5.59 11.38 3.74
C GLN A 97 -5.18 10.70 2.42
N LEU A 98 -4.26 11.30 1.68
CA LEU A 98 -3.77 10.74 0.43
C LEU A 98 -3.00 9.43 0.63
N VAL A 99 -2.29 9.25 1.75
CA VAL A 99 -1.64 7.97 2.11
C VAL A 99 -2.68 6.88 2.28
N ALA A 100 -3.72 7.11 3.09
CA ALA A 100 -4.77 6.13 3.31
C ALA A 100 -5.46 5.75 1.99
N ALA A 101 -5.82 6.75 1.16
CA ALA A 101 -6.45 6.51 -0.14
C ALA A 101 -5.52 5.77 -1.12
N THR A 102 -4.24 6.12 -1.18
CA THR A 102 -3.26 5.48 -2.08
C THR A 102 -3.02 4.03 -1.67
N VAL A 103 -2.95 3.74 -0.36
CA VAL A 103 -2.83 2.38 0.15
C VAL A 103 -4.11 1.58 -0.13
N ARG A 104 -5.30 2.17 0.07
CA ARG A 104 -6.57 1.52 -0.28
C ARG A 104 -6.59 1.10 -1.76
N GLU A 105 -6.19 2.00 -2.66
CA GLU A 105 -6.16 1.76 -4.11
C GLU A 105 -5.17 0.66 -4.50
N VAL A 106 -3.95 0.65 -3.94
CA VAL A 106 -2.99 -0.42 -4.26
C VAL A 106 -3.45 -1.78 -3.73
N LEU A 107 -4.16 -1.78 -2.58
CA LEU A 107 -4.74 -2.99 -1.99
C LEU A 107 -5.90 -3.54 -2.83
N GLU A 108 -6.76 -2.68 -3.38
CA GLU A 108 -7.78 -3.08 -4.36
C GLU A 108 -7.16 -3.80 -5.57
N ARG A 109 -6.08 -3.23 -6.12
CA ARG A 109 -5.43 -3.80 -7.30
C ARG A 109 -4.79 -5.18 -7.05
N VAL A 110 -4.24 -5.42 -5.86
CA VAL A 110 -3.71 -6.77 -5.53
C VAL A 110 -4.80 -7.76 -5.14
N ARG A 111 -5.97 -7.28 -4.71
CA ARG A 111 -7.14 -8.14 -4.51
C ARG A 111 -7.61 -8.76 -5.82
N GLY A 112 -7.55 -8.00 -6.91
CA GLY A 112 -8.01 -8.39 -8.24
C GLY A 112 -9.34 -7.73 -8.57
#